data_AF-Q313X2-F1
#
_entry.id   AF-Q313X2-F1
#
_cell.length_a   1.000
_cell.length_b   1.000
_cell.length_c   1.000
_cell.angle_alpha   90.00
_cell.angle_beta   90.00
_cell.angle_gamma   90.00
#
_symmetry.space_group_name_H-M   'P 1'
#
loop_
_entity.id
_entity.type
_entity.pdbx_description
1 polymer ?
#
loop_
_entity_poly.entity_id
_entity_poly.type
_entity_poly.pdbx_seq_one_letter_code
_entity_poly.pdbx_strand_id
1 'polypeptide(L)'
;METALAVLTIIVMVLALGLHIFGLPANWVVLGIAGLWKWLHPDAAAMDLTFFIIIGGLALAGEILEFGVQMLGARRYGGTGRGTLGGFIGGIAGAILGAPFFLGLGALLGALGGAYLGCLVMELGLGRSGDEARRAAMGTFIGRFLGLSLKFGLGVWMVSMTIPRLWG
;
A
#
# COMPACT_ATOMS: atom_id res chain seq x y z
N MET A 1 8.68 -6.71 32.16
CA MET A 1 9.51 -6.19 31.05
C MET A 1 8.96 -6.65 29.70
N GLU A 2 8.66 -7.95 29.57
CA GLU A 2 8.10 -8.57 28.36
C GLU A 2 6.78 -7.94 27.86
N THR A 3 5.82 -7.66 28.74
CA THR A 3 4.58 -6.96 28.37
C THR A 3 4.81 -5.56 27.79
N ALA A 4 5.78 -4.82 28.33
CA ALA A 4 6.10 -3.48 27.84
C ALA A 4 6.73 -3.54 26.44
N LEU A 5 7.60 -4.53 26.19
CA LEU A 5 8.18 -4.81 24.88
C LEU A 5 7.11 -5.24 23.87
N ALA A 6 6.15 -6.09 24.26
CA ALA A 6 5.04 -6.50 23.40
C ALA A 6 4.17 -5.29 22.99
N VAL A 7 3.81 -4.42 23.94
CA VAL A 7 3.06 -3.19 23.67
C VAL A 7 3.84 -2.26 22.73
N LEU A 8 5.15 -2.07 22.97
CA LEU A 8 6.00 -1.27 22.10
C LEU A 8 6.03 -1.82 20.67
N THR A 9 6.17 -3.14 20.51
CA THR A 9 6.15 -3.82 19.19
C THR A 9 4.85 -3.55 18.45
N ILE A 10 3.70 -3.62 19.13
CA ILE A 10 2.39 -3.33 18.54
C ILE A 10 2.33 -1.86 18.09
N ILE A 11 2.78 -0.93 18.92
CA ILE A 11 2.81 0.50 18.56
C ILE A 11 3.65 0.71 17.31
N VAL A 12 4.85 0.11 17.24
CA VAL A 12 5.73 0.22 16.08
C VAL A 12 5.09 -0.40 14.84
N MET A 13 4.42 -1.54 14.94
CA MET A 13 3.68 -2.15 13.83
C MET A 13 2.54 -1.26 13.32
N VAL A 14 1.75 -0.67 14.23
CA VAL A 14 0.66 0.25 13.87
C VAL A 14 1.20 1.52 13.21
N LEU A 15 2.29 2.09 13.74
CA LEU A 15 2.97 3.22 13.11
C LEU A 15 3.54 2.86 11.73
N ALA A 16 4.05 1.64 11.56
CA ALA A 16 4.54 1.15 10.28
C ALA A 16 3.43 1.09 9.23
N LEU A 17 2.17 0.82 9.59
CA LEU A 17 1.05 0.90 8.64
C LEU A 17 0.87 2.32 8.05
N GLY A 18 1.32 3.36 8.77
CA GLY A 18 1.37 4.73 8.26
C GLY A 18 2.25 4.90 7.01
N LEU A 19 3.20 3.98 6.77
CA LEU A 19 4.04 3.97 5.56
C LEU A 19 3.23 3.84 4.27
N HIS A 20 2.00 3.30 4.32
CA HIS A 20 1.08 3.27 3.18
C HIS A 20 0.72 4.68 2.67
N ILE A 21 0.68 5.70 3.54
CA ILE A 21 0.44 7.10 3.15
C ILE A 21 1.51 7.59 2.17
N PHE A 22 2.74 7.09 2.33
CA PHE A 22 3.88 7.42 1.48
C PHE A 22 4.03 6.45 0.29
N GLY A 23 3.10 5.51 0.11
CA GLY A 23 3.18 4.48 -0.93
C GLY A 23 4.30 3.45 -0.72
N LEU A 24 4.78 3.30 0.52
CA LEU A 24 5.86 2.38 0.87
C LEU A 24 5.34 0.98 1.22
N PRO A 25 6.19 -0.07 1.14
CA PRO A 25 5.81 -1.48 1.39
C PRO A 25 5.58 -1.79 2.88
N ALA A 26 4.63 -1.14 3.54
CA ALA A 26 4.39 -1.22 4.98
C ALA A 26 4.15 -2.64 5.51
N ASN A 27 3.44 -3.47 4.75
CA ASN A 27 3.11 -4.84 5.16
C ASN A 27 4.38 -5.71 5.30
N TRP A 28 5.39 -5.46 4.47
CA TRP A 28 6.70 -6.12 4.59
C TRP A 28 7.46 -5.65 5.83
N VAL A 29 7.31 -4.38 6.22
CA VAL A 29 7.87 -3.86 7.48
C VAL A 29 7.20 -4.52 8.68
N VAL A 30 5.87 -4.66 8.68
CA VAL A 30 5.13 -5.38 9.73
C VAL A 30 5.61 -6.83 9.86
N LEU A 31 5.78 -7.53 8.72
CA LEU A 31 6.33 -8.88 8.70
C LEU A 31 7.76 -8.94 9.25
N GLY A 32 8.60 -7.98 8.90
CA GLY A 32 9.97 -7.85 9.42
C GLY A 32 10.00 -7.63 10.93
N ILE A 33 9.12 -6.79 11.47
CA ILE A 33 9.01 -6.56 12.92
C ILE A 33 8.55 -7.84 13.63
N ALA A 34 7.58 -8.58 13.07
CA ALA A 34 7.17 -9.87 13.62
C ALA A 34 8.32 -10.90 13.61
N GLY A 35 9.10 -10.93 12.53
CA GLY A 35 10.29 -11.78 12.43
C GLY A 35 11.36 -11.41 13.45
N LEU A 36 11.60 -10.11 13.65
CA LEU A 36 12.52 -9.61 14.66
C LEU A 36 12.07 -10.01 16.07
N TRP A 37 10.77 -9.94 16.37
CA TRP A 37 10.23 -10.41 17.65
C TRP A 37 10.55 -11.89 17.91
N LYS A 38 10.25 -12.76 16.94
CA LYS A 38 10.54 -14.21 17.03
C LYS A 38 12.03 -14.49 17.18
N TRP A 39 12.89 -13.72 16.51
CA TRP A 39 14.33 -13.87 16.65
C TRP A 39 14.83 -13.50 18.06
N LEU A 40 14.28 -12.44 18.65
CA LEU A 40 14.61 -12.01 20.03
C LEU A 40 13.97 -12.90 21.10
N HIS A 41 12.85 -13.57 20.78
CA HIS A 41 12.14 -14.49 21.67
C HIS A 41 11.95 -15.84 20.99
N PRO A 42 13.01 -16.67 20.88
CA PRO A 42 12.95 -17.96 20.19
C PRO A 42 11.88 -18.90 20.75
N ASP A 43 11.57 -18.78 22.04
CA ASP A 43 10.59 -19.60 22.75
C ASP A 43 9.13 -19.27 22.42
N ALA A 44 8.86 -18.20 21.67
CA ALA A 44 7.51 -17.82 21.24
C ALA A 44 6.91 -18.85 20.26
N ALA A 45 6.37 -19.95 20.79
CA ALA A 45 5.95 -21.12 20.03
C ALA A 45 4.78 -20.82 19.09
N ALA A 46 3.96 -19.81 19.44
CA ALA A 46 2.82 -19.38 18.64
C ALA A 46 3.19 -18.67 17.31
N MET A 47 4.46 -18.29 17.14
CA MET A 47 5.03 -17.73 15.89
C MET A 47 5.85 -18.79 15.14
N ASP A 48 5.16 -19.82 14.67
CA ASP A 48 5.74 -20.91 13.89
C ASP A 48 5.89 -20.54 12.40
N LEU A 49 6.47 -21.47 11.62
CA LEU A 49 6.64 -21.28 10.18
C LEU A 49 5.29 -21.03 9.46
N THR A 50 4.23 -21.71 9.91
CA THR A 50 2.88 -21.55 9.34
C THR A 50 2.39 -20.11 9.49
N PHE A 51 2.56 -19.52 10.66
CA PHE A 51 2.21 -18.11 10.90
C PHE A 51 2.92 -17.19 9.92
N PHE A 52 4.24 -17.33 9.74
CA PHE A 52 5.03 -16.49 8.82
C PHE A 52 4.64 -16.69 7.35
N ILE A 53 4.31 -17.93 6.94
CA ILE A 53 3.78 -18.20 5.60
C ILE A 53 2.46 -17.46 5.38
N ILE A 54 1.56 -17.47 6.36
CA ILE A 54 0.26 -16.79 6.25
C ILE A 54 0.44 -15.28 6.13
N ILE A 55 1.15 -14.64 7.07
CA ILE A 55 1.33 -13.17 7.03
C ILE A 55 2.20 -12.72 5.85
N GLY A 56 3.14 -13.54 5.40
CA GLY A 56 3.90 -13.30 4.16
C GLY A 56 3.04 -13.42 2.91
N GLY A 57 2.14 -14.41 2.88
CA GLY A 57 1.12 -14.54 1.85
C GLY A 57 0.18 -13.33 1.80
N LEU A 58 -0.24 -12.81 2.97
CA LEU A 58 -1.07 -11.60 3.04
C LEU A 58 -0.31 -10.34 2.57
N ALA A 59 0.97 -10.21 2.93
CA ALA A 59 1.81 -9.11 2.47
C ALA A 59 1.92 -9.11 0.93
N LEU A 60 2.23 -10.27 0.35
CA LEU A 60 2.30 -10.46 -1.10
C LEU A 60 0.94 -10.24 -1.78
N ALA A 61 -0.14 -10.78 -1.21
CA ALA A 61 -1.49 -10.58 -1.72
C ALA A 61 -1.87 -9.09 -1.74
N GLY A 62 -1.47 -8.32 -0.73
CA GLY A 62 -1.68 -6.87 -0.70
C GLY A 62 -1.00 -6.13 -1.85
N GLU A 63 0.25 -6.47 -2.18
CA GLU A 63 0.94 -5.91 -3.35
C GLU A 63 0.22 -6.28 -4.64
N ILE A 64 -0.11 -7.57 -4.82
CA ILE A 64 -0.78 -8.06 -6.03
C ILE A 64 -2.15 -7.40 -6.21
N LEU A 65 -2.93 -7.26 -5.13
CA LEU A 65 -4.23 -6.59 -5.16
C LEU A 65 -4.10 -5.10 -5.48
N GLU A 66 -3.11 -4.41 -4.92
CA GLU A 66 -2.89 -3.00 -5.23
C GLU A 66 -2.61 -2.79 -6.73
N PHE A 67 -1.65 -3.51 -7.28
CA PHE A 67 -1.33 -3.41 -8.72
C PHE A 67 -2.48 -3.92 -9.61
N GLY A 68 -3.12 -5.02 -9.22
CA GLY A 68 -4.22 -5.63 -9.95
C GLY A 68 -5.44 -4.72 -10.04
N VAL A 69 -5.88 -4.16 -8.91
CA VAL A 69 -7.01 -3.22 -8.85
C VAL A 69 -6.69 -1.91 -9.56
N GLN A 70 -5.45 -1.42 -9.47
CA GLN A 70 -5.03 -0.24 -10.23
C GLN A 70 -5.13 -0.47 -11.75
N MET A 71 -4.63 -1.61 -12.24
CA MET A 71 -4.70 -1.96 -13.66
C MET A 71 -6.13 -2.22 -14.14
N LEU A 72 -6.92 -2.96 -13.36
CA LEU A 72 -8.32 -3.25 -13.68
C LEU A 72 -9.16 -1.96 -13.66
N GLY A 73 -8.90 -1.07 -12.70
CA GLY A 73 -9.51 0.26 -12.62
C GLY A 73 -9.23 1.09 -13.87
N ALA A 74 -7.97 1.17 -14.31
CA ALA A 74 -7.64 1.86 -15.55
C ALA A 74 -8.35 1.26 -16.77
N ARG A 75 -8.31 -0.07 -16.94
CA ARG A 75 -8.92 -0.76 -18.08
C ARG A 75 -10.44 -0.65 -18.12
N ARG A 76 -11.12 -0.75 -16.97
CA ARG A 76 -12.59 -0.66 -16.88
C ARG A 76 -13.12 0.69 -17.36
N TYR A 77 -12.32 1.75 -17.26
CA TYR A 77 -12.67 3.09 -17.70
C TYR A 77 -12.06 3.44 -19.07
N GLY A 78 -11.59 2.45 -19.83
CA GLY A 78 -11.07 2.63 -21.18
C GLY A 78 -9.63 3.14 -21.25
N GLY A 79 -8.88 3.05 -20.15
CA GLY A 79 -7.47 3.44 -20.08
C GLY A 79 -6.56 2.49 -20.85
N THR A 80 -5.53 3.07 -21.44
CA THR A 80 -4.49 2.37 -22.19
C THR A 80 -3.36 1.91 -21.26
N GLY A 81 -2.51 0.99 -21.74
CA GLY A 81 -1.31 0.60 -21.01
C GLY A 81 -0.35 1.78 -20.77
N ARG A 82 -0.24 2.69 -21.75
CA ARG A 82 0.54 3.91 -21.62
C ARG A 82 -0.06 4.86 -20.59
N GLY A 83 -1.37 5.10 -20.61
CA GLY A 83 -2.06 5.90 -19.59
C GLY A 83 -1.86 5.35 -18.18
N THR A 84 -1.93 4.02 -18.02
CA THR A 84 -1.65 3.35 -16.74
C THR A 84 -0.20 3.61 -16.28
N LEU A 85 0.78 3.51 -17.18
CA LEU A 85 2.18 3.83 -16.88
C LEU A 85 2.36 5.32 -16.51
N GLY A 86 1.69 6.22 -17.25
CA GLY A 86 1.67 7.65 -16.97
C GLY A 86 1.11 7.94 -15.57
N GLY A 87 0.02 7.27 -15.18
CA GLY A 87 -0.54 7.38 -13.83
C GLY A 87 0.34 6.74 -12.76
N PHE A 88 1.06 5.67 -13.04
CA PHE A 88 2.01 5.10 -12.10
C PHE A 88 3.17 6.07 -11.81
N ILE A 89 3.81 6.60 -12.86
CA ILE A 89 4.90 7.58 -12.75
C ILE A 89 4.40 8.87 -12.10
N GLY A 90 3.25 9.38 -12.56
CA GLY A 90 2.63 10.56 -12.00
C GLY A 90 2.27 10.39 -10.53
N GLY A 91 1.82 9.20 -10.12
CA GLY A 91 1.54 8.88 -8.72
C GLY A 91 2.79 8.88 -7.85
N ILE A 92 3.92 8.36 -8.34
CA ILE A 92 5.20 8.42 -7.61
C ILE A 92 5.67 9.87 -7.50
N ALA A 93 5.72 10.59 -8.62
CA ALA A 93 6.16 11.99 -8.65
C ALA A 93 5.27 12.86 -7.75
N GLY A 94 3.95 12.68 -7.83
CA GLY A 94 2.99 13.38 -6.99
C GLY A 94 3.15 13.03 -5.51
N ALA A 95 3.41 11.78 -5.16
CA ALA A 95 3.69 11.39 -3.77
C ALA A 95 4.93 12.10 -3.22
N ILE A 96 6.02 12.12 -4.00
CA ILE A 96 7.28 12.78 -3.62
C ILE A 96 7.07 14.29 -3.46
N LEU A 97 6.43 14.93 -4.44
CA LEU A 97 6.16 16.36 -4.42
C LEU A 97 5.16 16.74 -3.31
N GLY A 98 4.22 15.84 -3.00
CA GLY A 98 3.22 16.03 -1.96
C GLY A 98 3.72 15.76 -0.54
N ALA A 99 4.75 14.92 -0.37
CA ALA A 99 5.25 14.49 0.95
C ALA A 99 5.62 15.63 1.92
N PRO A 100 6.19 16.77 1.49
CA PRO A 100 6.50 17.89 2.39
C PRO A 100 5.25 18.56 3.01
N PHE A 101 4.06 18.33 2.46
CA PHE A 101 2.83 19.00 2.88
C PHE A 101 2.03 18.17 3.90
N PHE A 102 1.30 18.85 4.77
CA PHE A 102 0.36 18.26 5.74
C PHE A 102 0.95 17.12 6.58
N LEU A 103 2.19 17.29 7.08
CA LEU A 103 2.89 16.28 7.89
C LEU A 103 3.02 14.91 7.19
N GLY A 104 3.21 14.90 5.88
CA GLY A 104 3.31 13.67 5.08
C GLY A 104 1.99 13.21 4.44
N LEU A 105 0.83 13.70 4.90
CA LEU A 105 -0.47 13.38 4.29
C LEU A 105 -0.58 13.89 2.85
N GLY A 106 0.18 14.94 2.51
CA GLY A 106 0.29 15.40 1.13
C GLY A 106 0.84 14.34 0.18
N ALA A 107 1.60 13.33 0.66
CA ALA A 107 2.06 12.22 -0.16
C ALA A 107 0.90 11.38 -0.70
N LEU A 108 -0.13 11.12 0.12
CA LEU A 108 -1.31 10.37 -0.31
C LEU A 108 -2.11 11.16 -1.35
N LEU A 109 -2.38 12.43 -1.07
CA LEU A 109 -3.11 13.32 -1.99
C LEU A 109 -2.35 13.51 -3.30
N GLY A 110 -1.04 13.71 -3.19
CA GLY A 110 -0.13 13.80 -4.32
C GLY A 110 -0.06 12.50 -5.12
N ALA A 111 -0.06 11.34 -4.47
CA ALA A 111 -0.07 10.05 -5.14
C ALA A 111 -1.34 9.82 -5.95
N LEU A 112 -2.50 10.20 -5.40
CA LEU A 112 -3.79 10.06 -6.07
C LEU A 112 -3.96 11.09 -7.20
N GLY A 113 -3.67 12.36 -6.90
CA GLY A 113 -3.76 13.46 -7.88
C GLY A 113 -2.72 13.32 -9.00
N GLY A 114 -1.49 12.96 -8.64
CA GLY A 114 -0.44 12.66 -9.60
C GLY A 114 -0.76 11.46 -10.48
N ALA A 115 -1.39 10.41 -9.94
CA ALA A 115 -1.83 9.29 -10.75
C ALA A 115 -2.95 9.64 -11.74
N TYR A 116 -3.88 10.48 -11.30
CA TYR A 116 -4.91 11.03 -12.19
C TYR A 116 -4.28 11.89 -13.29
N LEU A 117 -3.47 12.89 -12.93
CA LEU A 117 -2.87 13.83 -13.88
C LEU A 117 -1.89 13.16 -14.84
N GLY A 118 -1.05 12.24 -14.35
CA GLY A 118 -0.10 11.50 -15.18
C GLY A 118 -0.80 10.63 -16.21
N CYS A 119 -1.90 9.98 -15.83
CA CYS A 119 -2.73 9.22 -16.78
C CYS A 119 -3.40 10.17 -17.79
N LEU A 120 -4.00 11.26 -17.31
CA LEU A 120 -4.68 12.25 -18.15
C LEU A 120 -3.75 12.84 -19.22
N VAL A 121 -2.56 13.31 -18.82
CA VAL A 121 -1.57 13.89 -19.73
C VAL A 121 -1.12 12.87 -20.78
N MET A 122 -0.88 11.63 -20.36
CA MET A 122 -0.47 10.57 -21.27
C MET A 122 -1.57 10.22 -22.28
N GLU A 123 -2.82 10.05 -21.83
CA GLU A 123 -3.95 9.72 -22.70
C GLU A 123 -4.27 10.85 -23.69
N LEU A 124 -4.18 12.12 -23.27
CA LEU A 124 -4.29 13.27 -24.17
C LEU A 124 -3.15 13.29 -25.19
N GLY A 125 -1.93 12.97 -24.77
CA GLY A 125 -0.76 12.84 -25.65
C GLY A 125 -0.88 11.72 -26.69
N LEU A 126 -1.78 10.75 -26.48
CA LEU A 126 -2.11 9.71 -27.46
C LEU A 126 -3.22 10.15 -28.45
N GLY A 127 -3.66 11.41 -28.38
CA GLY A 127 -4.67 11.95 -29.29
C GLY A 127 -6.11 11.56 -28.95
N ARG A 128 -6.36 11.05 -27.73
CA ARG A 128 -7.71 10.71 -27.29
C ARG A 128 -8.52 11.95 -26.96
N SER A 129 -9.84 11.83 -27.06
CA SER A 129 -10.75 12.90 -26.66
C SER A 129 -10.61 13.21 -25.16
N GLY A 130 -10.85 14.47 -24.78
CA GLY A 130 -10.76 14.89 -23.37
C GLY A 130 -11.65 14.06 -22.44
N ASP A 131 -12.84 13.68 -22.91
CA ASP A 131 -13.79 12.87 -22.13
C ASP A 131 -13.32 11.42 -21.96
N GLU A 132 -12.67 10.84 -22.97
CA GLU A 132 -12.03 9.53 -22.83
C GLU A 132 -10.85 9.57 -21.88
N ALA A 133 -9.96 10.56 -22.02
CA ALA A 133 -8.78 10.69 -21.18
C ALA A 133 -9.15 10.92 -19.70
N ARG A 134 -10.16 11.75 -19.42
CA ARG A 134 -10.68 11.98 -18.06
C ARG A 134 -11.30 10.73 -17.44
N ARG A 135 -12.04 9.94 -18.23
CA ARG A 135 -12.58 8.66 -17.77
C ARG A 135 -11.46 7.68 -17.41
N ALA A 136 -10.46 7.51 -18.27
CA ALA A 136 -9.29 6.67 -18.02
C ALA A 136 -8.50 7.11 -16.77
N ALA A 137 -8.27 8.42 -16.63
CA ALA A 137 -7.62 9.00 -15.46
C ALA A 137 -8.40 8.74 -14.16
N MET A 138 -9.73 8.87 -14.20
CA MET A 138 -10.59 8.56 -13.05
C MET A 138 -10.53 7.08 -12.69
N GLY A 139 -10.52 6.17 -13.67
CA GLY A 139 -10.31 4.74 -13.42
C GLY A 139 -8.97 4.43 -12.75
N THR A 140 -7.91 5.15 -13.14
CA THR A 140 -6.58 5.03 -12.54
C THR A 140 -6.55 5.54 -11.10
N PHE A 141 -7.21 6.67 -10.84
CA PHE A 141 -7.40 7.24 -9.50
C PHE A 141 -8.15 6.27 -8.57
N ILE A 142 -9.33 5.80 -9.01
CA ILE A 142 -10.17 4.88 -8.23
C ILE A 142 -9.41 3.57 -7.97
N GLY A 143 -8.76 3.02 -9.00
CA GLY A 143 -7.97 1.80 -8.88
C GLY A 143 -6.85 1.92 -7.85
N ARG A 144 -6.13 3.05 -7.83
CA ARG A 144 -5.08 3.32 -6.84
C ARG A 144 -5.64 3.49 -5.43
N PHE A 145 -6.75 4.21 -5.27
CA PHE A 145 -7.40 4.41 -3.97
C PHE A 145 -7.91 3.09 -3.37
N LEU A 146 -8.62 2.28 -4.16
CA LEU A 146 -9.13 0.99 -3.73
C LEU A 146 -8.00 -0.02 -3.46
N GLY A 147 -6.98 -0.05 -4.31
CA GLY A 147 -5.79 -0.88 -4.12
C GLY A 147 -5.10 -0.59 -2.79
N LEU A 148 -4.85 0.69 -2.50
CA LEU A 148 -4.26 1.13 -1.24
C LEU A 148 -5.13 0.76 -0.03
N SER A 149 -6.45 0.95 -0.13
CA SER A 149 -7.40 0.63 0.94
C SER A 149 -7.40 -0.87 1.28
N LEU A 150 -7.40 -1.73 0.26
CA LEU A 150 -7.33 -3.18 0.44
C LEU A 150 -5.98 -3.60 1.06
N LYS A 151 -4.88 -3.06 0.54
CA LYS A 151 -3.53 -3.32 1.05
C LYS A 151 -3.36 -2.89 2.51
N PHE A 152 -3.91 -1.74 2.87
CA PHE A 152 -3.95 -1.25 4.24
C PHE A 152 -4.77 -2.18 5.14
N GLY A 153 -5.97 -2.59 4.69
CA GLY A 153 -6.82 -3.54 5.43
C GLY A 153 -6.14 -4.87 5.71
N LEU A 154 -5.39 -5.41 4.73
CA LEU A 154 -4.56 -6.59 4.92
C LEU A 154 -3.43 -6.36 5.94
N GLY A 155 -2.81 -5.19 5.94
CA GLY A 155 -1.82 -4.80 6.95
C GLY A 155 -2.41 -4.78 8.37
N VAL A 156 -3.60 -4.20 8.54
CA VAL A 156 -4.33 -4.22 9.82
C VAL A 156 -4.62 -5.66 10.26
N TRP A 157 -5.00 -6.53 9.33
CA TRP A 157 -5.24 -7.95 9.63
C TRP A 157 -3.96 -8.67 10.03
N MET A 158 -2.83 -8.40 9.36
CA MET A 158 -1.53 -8.96 9.76
C MET A 158 -1.18 -8.55 11.20
N VAL A 159 -1.35 -7.27 11.56
CA VAL A 159 -1.10 -6.80 12.93
C VAL A 159 -2.02 -7.49 13.92
N SER A 160 -3.33 -7.59 13.63
CA SER A 160 -4.28 -8.23 14.54
C SER A 160 -3.99 -9.72 14.77
N MET A 161 -3.53 -10.44 13.74
CA MET A 161 -3.06 -11.82 13.88
C MET A 161 -1.78 -11.93 14.71
N THR A 162 -0.91 -10.91 14.66
CA THR A 162 0.37 -10.91 15.36
C THR A 162 0.21 -10.64 16.85
N ILE A 163 -0.69 -9.73 17.24
CA ILE A 163 -0.93 -9.32 18.64
C ILE A 163 -1.00 -10.51 19.62
N PRO A 164 -1.92 -11.50 19.49
CA PRO A 164 -2.05 -12.56 20.49
C PRO A 164 -0.82 -13.46 20.60
N ARG A 165 0.07 -13.45 19.60
CA ARG A 165 1.28 -14.29 19.53
C ARG A 165 2.50 -13.63 20.19
N LEU A 166 2.38 -12.38 20.65
CA LEU A 166 3.45 -11.69 21.36
C LEU A 166 3.53 -12.09 22.84
N TRP A 167 2.51 -12.74 23.38
CA TRP A 167 2.41 -13.15 24.80
C TRP A 167 2.46 -14.67 25.01
N GLY A 168 2.73 -15.46 23.96
CA GLY A 168 2.77 -16.92 24.03
C GLY A 168 3.95 -17.51 23.29
#